data_AF-A0A6B3HF13-F1
#
_entry.id   AF-A0A6B3HF13-F1
#
_cell.length_a   1.000
_cell.length_b   1.000
_cell.length_c   1.000
_cell.angle_alpha   90.00
_cell.angle_beta   90.00
_cell.angle_gamma   90.00
#
_symmetry.space_group_name_H-M   'P 1'
#
loop_
_entity.id
_entity.type
_entity.pdbx_description
1 polymer ?
#
loop_
_entity_poly.entity_id
_entity_poly.type
_entity_poly.pdbx_seq_one_letter_code
_entity_poly.pdbx_strand_id
1 'polypeptide(L)' 'ADDDSATGGPDVARRIYPIITVITDEGFRRLGDQESADIARSILERRLEQPDGPRAALL' A
#
# COMPACT_ATOMS: atom_id res chain seq x y z
N ALA A 1 -6.72 2.74 -8.43
CA ALA A 1 -6.58 1.48 -9.17
C ALA A 1 -7.93 0.82 -9.35
N ASP A 2 -8.55 0.38 -8.26
CA ASP A 2 -9.79 -0.40 -8.36
C ASP A 2 -10.95 0.39 -9.00
N ASP A 3 -11.05 1.70 -8.74
CA ASP A 3 -12.06 2.60 -9.32
C ASP A 3 -11.52 3.55 -10.40
N ASP A 4 -10.19 3.54 -10.63
CA ASP A 4 -9.52 4.40 -11.61
C ASP A 4 -8.48 3.57 -12.36
N SER A 5 -8.80 3.24 -13.61
CA SER A 5 -8.00 2.39 -14.49
C SER A 5 -6.67 3.02 -14.92
N ALA A 6 -6.50 4.34 -14.78
CA ALA A 6 -5.25 5.01 -15.07
C ALA A 6 -4.21 4.85 -13.95
N THR A 7 -4.63 4.40 -12.76
CA THR A 7 -3.74 4.21 -11.61
C THR A 7 -3.49 2.72 -11.37
N GLY A 8 -2.25 2.26 -11.54
CA GLY A 8 -1.88 0.86 -11.26
C GLY A 8 -1.84 0.54 -9.76
N GLY A 9 -2.45 -0.58 -9.36
CA GLY A 9 -2.25 -1.17 -8.03
C GLY A 9 -0.92 -1.93 -7.94
N PRO A 10 -0.59 -2.52 -6.77
CA PRO A 10 0.57 -3.39 -6.64
C PRO A 10 0.43 -4.64 -7.53
N ASP A 11 1.41 -4.92 -8.38
CA ASP A 11 1.46 -6.15 -9.19
C ASP A 11 2.31 -7.18 -8.44
N VAL A 12 1.65 -8.00 -7.63
CA VAL A 12 2.29 -9.01 -6.78
C VAL A 12 2.94 -10.12 -7.60
N ALA A 13 2.37 -10.48 -8.75
CA ALA A 13 2.90 -11.53 -9.62
C ALA A 13 4.25 -11.12 -10.24
N ARG A 14 4.39 -9.85 -10.61
CA ARG A 14 5.64 -9.30 -11.16
C ARG A 14 6.52 -8.61 -10.13
N ARG A 15 6.09 -8.54 -8.87
CA ARG A 15 6.77 -7.84 -7.77
C ARG A 15 7.01 -6.36 -8.06
N ILE A 16 6.02 -5.68 -8.63
CA ILE A 16 6.08 -4.24 -8.90
C ILE A 16 5.22 -3.52 -7.85
N TYR A 17 5.85 -2.63 -7.09
CA TYR A 17 5.24 -1.92 -5.97
C TYR A 17 5.43 -0.40 -6.11
N PRO A 18 4.62 0.41 -5.41
CA PRO A 18 4.83 1.86 -5.37
C PRO A 18 6.21 2.23 -4.82
N ILE A 19 6.80 3.29 -5.38
CA ILE A 19 8.00 3.92 -4.83
C ILE A 19 7.55 4.92 -3.78
N ILE A 20 8.07 4.80 -2.56
CA ILE A 20 7.71 5.66 -1.44
C ILE A 20 8.97 6.33 -0.90
N THR A 21 8.86 7.63 -0.67
CA THR A 21 9.90 8.44 -0.04
C THR A 21 9.32 9.11 1.19
N VAL A 22 10.07 9.09 2.29
CA VAL A 22 9.80 9.81 3.53
C VAL A 22 10.78 10.97 3.62
N ILE A 23 10.26 12.15 3.95
CA ILE A 23 11.04 13.36 4.18
C ILE A 23 10.78 13.80 5.62
N THR A 24 11.83 13.80 6.45
CA THR A 24 11.81 14.26 7.84
C THR A 24 12.84 15.37 8.04
N ASP A 25 13.01 15.84 9.28
CA ASP A 25 14.12 16.70 9.70
C ASP A 25 15.50 16.03 9.54
N GLU A 26 15.55 14.68 9.59
CA GLU A 26 16.73 13.87 9.25
C GLU A 26 17.01 13.82 7.74
N GLY A 27 16.09 14.33 6.91
CA GLY A 27 16.26 14.47 5.47
C GLY A 27 15.47 13.46 4.64
N PHE A 28 16.03 13.08 3.49
CA PHE A 28 15.40 12.22 2.48
C PHE A 28 15.70 10.74 2.75
N ARG A 29 14.66 9.90 2.78
CA ARG A 29 14.79 8.44 2.78
C ARG A 29 13.79 7.80 1.82
N ARG A 30 14.27 7.04 0.85
CA ARG A 30 13.42 6.14 0.06
C ARG A 30 13.22 4.83 0.82
N LEU A 31 11.99 4.31 0.85
CA LEU A 31 11.73 2.95 1.34
C LEU A 31 12.40 1.95 0.40
N GLY A 32 13.03 0.93 0.97
CA GLY A 32 13.52 -0.21 0.22
C GLY A 32 12.38 -1.00 -0.42
N ASP A 33 12.67 -1.70 -1.51
CA ASP A 33 11.65 -2.44 -2.26
C ASP A 33 10.93 -3.50 -1.39
N GLN A 34 11.65 -4.09 -0.43
CA GLN A 34 11.08 -5.04 0.54
C GLN A 34 10.10 -4.37 1.52
N GLU A 35 10.44 -3.18 2.04
CA GLU A 35 9.54 -2.41 2.91
C GLU A 35 8.23 -2.08 2.17
N SER A 36 8.34 -1.58 0.92
CA SER A 36 7.16 -1.29 0.09
C SER A 36 6.34 -2.55 -0.23
N ALA A 37 7.01 -3.67 -0.50
CA ALA A 37 6.35 -4.94 -0.78
C ALA A 37 5.55 -5.47 0.41
N ASP A 38 6.12 -5.42 1.61
CA ASP A 38 5.48 -5.93 2.83
C ASP A 38 4.28 -5.07 3.23
N ILE A 39 4.40 -3.75 3.10
CA ILE A 39 3.27 -2.83 3.31
C ILE A 39 2.14 -3.12 2.30
N ALA A 40 2.49 -3.22 1.01
CA ALA A 40 1.49 -3.49 -0.04
C ALA A 40 0.78 -4.84 0.18
N ARG A 41 1.52 -5.88 0.59
CA ARG A 41 0.95 -7.20 0.91
C ARG A 41 0.01 -7.14 2.11
N SER A 42 0.42 -6.47 3.19
CA SER A 42 -0.43 -6.29 4.39
C SER A 42 -1.75 -5.58 4.06
N ILE A 43 -1.72 -4.57 3.17
CA ILE A 43 -2.93 -3.87 2.72
C ILE A 43 -3.82 -4.81 1.91
N LEU A 44 -3.25 -5.58 0.97
CA LEU A 44 -4.01 -6.54 0.16
C LEU A 44 -4.67 -7.61 1.04
N GLU A 45 -3.93 -8.18 1.99
CA GLU A 45 -4.43 -9.15 2.96
C GLU A 45 -5.62 -8.58 3.76
N ARG A 46 -5.49 -7.36 4.27
CA ARG A 46 -6.58 -6.69 5.00
C ARG A 46 -7.81 -6.46 4.11
N ARG A 47 -7.63 -6.12 2.83
CA ARG A 47 -8.76 -5.94 1.89
C ARG A 47 -9.48 -7.24 1.58
N LEU A 48 -8.79 -8.37 1.62
CA LEU A 48 -9.43 -9.68 1.49
C LEU A 48 -10.29 -10.01 2.72
N GLU A 49 -9.85 -9.64 3.91
CA GLU A 49 -10.61 -9.83 5.15
C GLU A 49 -11.75 -8.82 5.34
N GLN A 50 -11.51 -7.57 4.95
CA GLN A 50 -12.40 -6.43 5.15
C GLN A 50 -12.49 -5.62 3.84
N PRO A 51 -13.24 -6.12 2.84
CA PRO A 51 -13.33 -5.49 1.52
C PRO A 51 -13.88 -4.05 1.59
N ASP A 52 -14.87 -3.83 2.46
CA ASP A 52 -15.47 -2.52 2.70
C ASP A 52 -14.63 -1.60 3.63
N GLY A 53 -13.48 -2.09 4.11
CA GLY A 53 -12.62 -1.37 5.04
C GLY A 53 -13.10 -1.40 6.51
N PRO A 54 -12.38 -0.68 7.40
CA PRO A 54 -12.69 -0.67 8.82
C PRO A 54 -14.07 -0.03 9.09
N ARG A 55 -14.89 -0.69 9.90
CA ARG A 55 -16.20 -0.18 10.34
C ARG A 55 -16.02 0.76 11.53
N ALA A 56 -16.63 1.94 11.46
CA ALA A 56 -16.71 2.83 12.61
C ALA A 56 -17.51 2.17 13.74
N ALA A 57 -17.08 2.36 14.99
CA ALA A 57 -17.85 1.92 16.14
C ALA A 57 -19.20 2.67 16.17
N LEU A 58 -20.29 1.93 16.34
CA LEU A 58 -21.58 2.54 16.63
C LEU A 58 -21.51 3.06 18.08
N LEU A 59 -21.82 4.33 18.27
CA LEU A 59 -21.89 5.01 19.57
C LEU A 59 -22.94 4.36 20.48
#